data_AF-A0A1E4NQV9-F1
#
_entry.id   AF-A0A1E4NQV9-F1
#
_cell.length_a   1.000
_cell.length_b   1.000
_cell.length_c   1.000
_cell.angle_alpha   90.00
_cell.angle_beta   90.00
_cell.angle_gamma   90.00
#
_symmetry.space_group_name_H-M   'P 1'
#
loop_
_entity.id
_entity.type
_entity.pdbx_description
1 polymer ?
#
loop_
_entity_poly.entity_id
_entity_poly.type
_entity_poly.pdbx_seq_one_letter_code
_entity_poly.pdbx_strand_id
1 'polypeptide(L)'
;MAVTRPFECAPHATRSFALALTLSLNLAVVLFALLPSTPLPVRAPPPQALLAAVLQPTPPPVAPPPVPPTLRAARHVTVPEVRAPVTHPVPVALSAVPGIIPVAPVQPEIASSGTESDTTAAAGNAEATIAYETATPPAYPLQALRAGVQGTVLLKVLVGADGKPVQVVIEHGSGSRLLDDAARKHVLASWRFHPATRDGHAIRAWALVPVQFALNRG
;
A
#
# COMPACT_ATOMS: atom_id res chain seq x y z
N MET A 1 57.49 53.20 63.24
CA MET A 1 56.80 53.36 61.95
C MET A 1 56.90 52.03 61.20
N ALA A 2 55.80 51.29 61.07
CA ALA A 2 55.77 50.02 60.34
C ALA A 2 54.89 50.20 59.10
N VAL A 3 55.49 49.99 57.93
CA VAL A 3 54.84 50.10 56.61
C VAL A 3 54.11 48.78 56.33
N THR A 4 52.78 48.81 56.32
CA THR A 4 51.93 47.71 55.87
C THR A 4 51.89 47.69 54.33
N ARG A 5 52.26 46.57 53.72
CA ARG A 5 52.04 46.32 52.29
C ARG A 5 50.70 45.59 52.09
N PRO A 6 49.89 45.94 51.08
CA PRO A 6 48.65 45.23 50.79
C PRO A 6 48.96 43.86 50.16
N PHE A 7 48.19 42.84 50.56
CA PHE A 7 48.21 41.52 49.95
C PHE A 7 47.58 41.59 48.55
N GLU A 8 48.40 41.61 47.50
CA GLU A 8 47.97 41.33 46.14
C GLU A 8 47.52 39.86 46.02
N CYS A 9 46.21 39.64 45.85
CA CYS A 9 45.67 38.33 45.50
C CYS A 9 46.10 37.95 44.09
N ALA A 10 46.85 36.85 43.97
CA ALA A 10 47.43 36.39 42.72
C ALA A 10 46.36 35.97 41.66
N PRO A 11 46.58 36.27 40.36
CA PRO A 11 45.64 36.02 39.25
C PRO A 11 45.39 34.53 38.89
N HIS A 12 45.98 33.59 39.65
CA HIS A 12 45.87 32.16 39.40
C HIS A 12 44.60 31.53 39.97
N ALA A 13 44.02 32.09 41.04
CA ALA A 13 42.82 31.54 41.67
C ALA A 13 41.61 31.60 40.72
N THR A 14 41.41 32.73 40.02
CA THR A 14 40.27 32.94 39.12
C THR A 14 40.28 32.02 37.91
N ARG A 15 41.46 31.66 37.39
CA ARG A 15 41.61 30.74 36.26
C ARG A 15 41.26 29.30 36.65
N SER A 16 41.66 28.88 37.86
CA SER A 16 41.30 27.57 38.40
C SER A 16 39.79 27.42 38.63
N PHE A 17 39.12 28.47 39.12
CA PHE A 17 37.66 28.49 39.29
C PHE A 17 36.92 28.40 37.95
N ALA A 18 37.38 29.12 36.92
CA ALA A 18 36.76 29.07 35.60
C ALA A 18 36.87 27.69 34.93
N LEU A 19 38.03 27.03 35.06
CA LEU A 19 38.23 25.67 34.54
C LEU A 19 37.39 24.65 35.30
N ALA A 20 37.31 24.74 36.63
CA ALA A 20 36.49 23.85 37.45
C ALA A 20 34.99 23.99 37.12
N LEU A 21 34.50 25.22 36.94
CA LEU A 21 33.11 25.48 36.57
C LEU A 21 32.77 24.87 35.21
N THR A 22 33.67 25.06 34.22
CA THR A 22 33.48 24.52 32.88
C THR A 22 33.49 23.01 32.88
N LEU A 23 34.41 22.38 33.62
CA LEU A 23 34.47 20.93 33.75
C LEU A 23 33.22 20.37 34.44
N SER A 24 32.74 21.04 35.49
CA SER A 24 31.50 20.68 36.20
C SER A 24 30.28 20.77 35.29
N LEU A 25 30.16 21.84 34.50
CA LEU A 25 29.06 22.02 33.56
C LEU A 25 29.07 20.94 32.47
N ASN A 26 30.24 20.65 31.88
CA ASN A 26 30.37 19.61 30.86
C ASN A 26 30.03 18.22 31.42
N LEU A 27 30.49 17.91 32.63
CA LEU A 27 30.22 16.63 33.28
C LEU A 27 28.73 16.45 33.59
N ALA A 28 28.04 17.52 33.98
CA ALA A 28 26.58 17.51 34.18
C ALA A 28 25.82 17.22 32.86
N VAL A 29 26.26 17.82 31.75
CA VAL A 29 25.66 17.57 30.42
C VAL A 29 25.88 16.13 29.97
N VAL A 30 27.09 15.59 30.14
CA VAL A 30 27.41 14.19 29.81
C VAL A 30 26.59 13.23 30.66
N LEU A 31 26.48 13.48 31.97
CA LEU A 31 25.67 12.66 32.86
C LEU A 31 24.18 12.69 32.45
N PHE A 32 23.64 13.86 32.13
CA PHE A 32 22.26 14.00 31.65
C PHE A 32 22.02 13.23 30.34
N ALA A 33 22.97 13.27 29.40
CA ALA A 33 22.88 12.53 28.14
C ALA A 33 22.98 11.00 28.30
N LEU A 34 23.61 10.52 29.37
CA LEU A 34 23.71 9.10 29.72
C LEU A 34 22.46 8.55 30.43
N LEU A 35 21.51 9.41 30.85
CA LEU A 35 20.26 8.92 31.43
C LEU A 35 19.45 8.17 30.35
N PRO A 36 19.06 6.91 30.59
CA PRO A 36 18.26 6.17 29.63
C PRO A 36 16.90 6.84 29.49
N SER A 37 16.52 7.16 28.25
CA SER A 37 15.17 7.62 27.92
C SER A 37 14.22 6.44 28.04
N THR A 38 13.75 6.13 29.24
CA THR A 38 12.71 5.13 29.44
C THR A 38 11.38 5.73 28.96
N PRO A 39 10.78 5.24 27.86
CA PRO A 39 9.47 5.73 27.45
C PRO A 39 8.49 5.38 28.56
N LEU A 40 7.84 6.40 29.13
CA LEU A 40 6.76 6.19 30.09
C LEU A 40 5.74 5.24 29.44
N PRO A 41 5.33 4.17 30.12
CA PRO A 41 4.28 3.30 29.59
C PRO A 41 3.00 4.12 29.47
N VAL A 42 2.68 4.55 28.26
CA VAL A 42 1.40 5.17 27.94
C VAL A 42 0.34 4.13 28.22
N ARG A 43 -0.40 4.32 29.31
CA ARG A 43 -1.53 3.47 29.70
C ARG A 43 -2.52 3.45 28.53
N ALA A 44 -2.53 2.36 27.77
CA ALA A 44 -3.54 2.16 26.74
C ALA A 44 -4.93 2.26 27.41
N PRO A 45 -5.86 3.06 26.87
CA PRO A 45 -7.22 3.09 27.36
C PRO A 45 -7.81 1.67 27.23
N PRO A 46 -8.52 1.16 28.25
CA PRO A 46 -9.13 -0.16 28.16
C PRO A 46 -10.12 -0.19 27.00
N PRO A 47 -10.16 -1.27 26.20
CA PRO A 47 -11.14 -1.43 25.13
C PRO A 47 -12.54 -1.53 25.75
N GLN A 48 -13.25 -0.41 25.83
CA GLN A 48 -14.64 -0.35 26.30
C GLN A 48 -15.65 -0.86 25.24
N ALA A 49 -15.18 -1.42 24.12
CA ALA A 49 -16.01 -1.72 22.96
C ALA A 49 -16.68 -3.11 22.96
N LEU A 50 -16.51 -3.94 24.00
CA LEU A 50 -17.06 -5.31 23.98
C LEU A 50 -18.45 -5.48 24.59
N LEU A 51 -19.00 -4.49 25.31
CA LEU A 51 -20.32 -4.65 25.95
C LEU A 51 -21.51 -4.02 25.19
N ALA A 52 -21.26 -3.23 24.13
CA ALA A 52 -22.32 -2.58 23.36
C ALA A 52 -22.74 -3.35 22.09
N ALA A 53 -22.00 -4.39 21.68
CA ALA A 53 -22.22 -5.07 20.40
C ALA A 53 -23.34 -6.14 20.42
N VAL A 54 -23.91 -6.48 21.58
CA VAL A 54 -24.87 -7.59 21.72
C VAL A 54 -26.32 -7.19 21.45
N LEU A 55 -26.60 -5.92 21.12
CA LEU A 55 -27.97 -5.44 20.86
C LEU A 55 -28.17 -4.77 19.51
N GLN A 56 -27.31 -4.97 18.51
CA GLN A 56 -27.65 -4.50 17.17
C GLN A 56 -28.79 -5.37 16.61
N PRO A 57 -30.02 -4.85 16.44
CA PRO A 57 -31.04 -5.58 15.70
C PRO A 57 -30.52 -5.77 14.28
N THR A 58 -30.51 -7.02 13.82
CA THR A 58 -30.20 -7.33 12.42
C THR A 58 -31.19 -6.53 11.55
N PRO A 59 -30.74 -5.75 10.55
CA PRO A 59 -31.66 -5.09 9.65
C PRO A 59 -32.56 -6.15 9.01
N PRO A 60 -33.88 -5.92 8.91
CA PRO A 60 -34.78 -6.87 8.28
C PRO A 60 -34.31 -7.13 6.84
N PRO A 61 -34.44 -8.37 6.32
CA PRO A 61 -34.12 -8.67 4.94
C PRO A 61 -34.87 -7.69 4.03
N VAL A 62 -34.11 -6.91 3.24
CA VAL A 62 -34.70 -6.09 2.19
C VAL A 62 -35.45 -7.04 1.26
N ALA A 63 -36.77 -6.87 1.18
CA ALA A 63 -37.59 -7.67 0.27
C ALA A 63 -36.99 -7.59 -1.15
N PRO A 64 -36.90 -8.71 -1.88
CA PRO A 64 -36.42 -8.67 -3.26
C PRO A 64 -37.26 -7.64 -4.05
N PRO A 65 -36.65 -6.86 -4.96
CA PRO A 65 -37.39 -5.91 -5.76
C PRO A 65 -38.54 -6.62 -6.48
N PRO A 66 -39.73 -5.98 -6.59
CA PRO A 66 -40.85 -6.58 -7.28
C PRO A 66 -40.43 -6.93 -8.71
N VAL A 67 -40.55 -8.21 -9.07
CA VAL A 67 -40.34 -8.66 -10.45
C VAL A 67 -41.27 -7.83 -11.35
N PRO A 68 -40.74 -7.19 -12.41
CA PRO A 68 -41.58 -6.48 -13.36
C PRO A 68 -42.59 -7.47 -13.97
N PRO A 69 -43.85 -7.05 -14.20
CA PRO A 69 -44.84 -7.93 -14.79
C PRO A 69 -44.34 -8.37 -16.17
N THR A 70 -44.11 -9.69 -16.31
CA THR A 70 -43.88 -10.30 -17.61
C THR A 70 -45.08 -9.96 -18.47
N LEU A 71 -44.88 -9.14 -19.51
CA LEU A 71 -45.90 -8.85 -20.49
C LEU A 71 -46.41 -10.17 -21.04
N ARG A 72 -47.63 -10.50 -20.63
CA ARG A 72 -48.39 -11.67 -21.03
C ARG A 72 -48.49 -11.69 -22.56
N ALA A 73 -47.90 -12.72 -23.16
CA ALA A 73 -48.14 -13.27 -24.49
C ALA A 73 -49.02 -12.41 -25.41
N ALA A 74 -48.38 -11.52 -26.18
CA ALA A 74 -48.95 -11.09 -27.44
C ALA A 74 -48.90 -12.28 -28.40
N ARG A 75 -50.02 -13.00 -28.45
CA ARG A 75 -50.65 -13.64 -29.61
C ARG A 75 -49.70 -14.13 -30.71
N HIS A 76 -49.66 -15.45 -30.86
CA HIS A 76 -49.55 -16.21 -32.10
C HIS A 76 -49.60 -15.33 -33.37
N VAL A 77 -48.43 -15.07 -33.95
CA VAL A 77 -48.32 -14.87 -35.40
C VAL A 77 -48.17 -16.25 -36.00
N THR A 78 -49.25 -16.73 -36.61
CA THR A 78 -49.27 -17.93 -37.44
C THR A 78 -48.34 -17.69 -38.62
N VAL A 79 -47.17 -18.34 -38.64
CA VAL A 79 -46.34 -18.41 -39.85
C VAL A 79 -46.88 -19.56 -40.69
N PRO A 80 -47.33 -19.32 -41.94
CA PRO A 80 -47.74 -20.38 -42.85
C PRO A 80 -46.58 -21.33 -43.15
N GLU A 81 -46.87 -22.62 -43.02
CA GLU A 81 -46.04 -23.76 -43.37
C GLU A 81 -45.44 -23.67 -44.77
N VAL A 82 -44.12 -23.66 -44.87
CA VAL A 82 -43.40 -24.02 -46.10
C VAL A 82 -42.73 -25.37 -45.86
N ARG A 83 -43.41 -26.38 -46.37
CA ARG A 83 -43.01 -27.78 -46.44
C ARG A 83 -41.79 -27.90 -47.36
N ALA A 84 -40.61 -28.19 -46.81
CA ALA A 84 -39.47 -28.68 -47.58
C ALA A 84 -39.34 -30.21 -47.40
N PRO A 85 -39.26 -30.98 -48.49
CA PRO A 85 -39.34 -32.45 -48.44
C PRO A 85 -38.11 -33.09 -47.81
N VAL A 86 -38.37 -34.07 -46.94
CA VAL A 86 -37.39 -35.02 -46.40
C VAL A 86 -36.86 -35.88 -47.54
N THR A 87 -35.56 -35.85 -47.78
CA THR A 87 -34.84 -36.90 -48.51
C THR A 87 -33.71 -37.42 -47.64
N HIS A 88 -33.97 -38.53 -46.94
CA HIS A 88 -32.92 -39.41 -46.44
C HIS A 88 -32.36 -40.22 -47.61
N PRO A 89 -31.04 -40.48 -47.63
CA PRO A 89 -30.61 -41.84 -47.90
C PRO A 89 -29.60 -42.37 -46.87
N VAL A 90 -30.01 -43.49 -46.26
CA VAL A 90 -29.29 -44.75 -45.96
C VAL A 90 -27.97 -44.69 -45.15
N PRO A 91 -27.87 -45.44 -44.03
CA PRO A 91 -26.64 -45.60 -43.26
C PRO A 91 -25.74 -46.66 -43.90
N VAL A 92 -24.43 -46.41 -43.98
CA VAL A 92 -23.42 -47.44 -44.24
C VAL A 92 -22.50 -47.55 -43.04
N ALA A 93 -22.39 -48.77 -42.55
CA ALA A 93 -21.67 -49.17 -41.38
C ALA A 93 -20.16 -49.40 -41.66
N LEU A 94 -19.38 -49.26 -40.59
CA LEU A 94 -18.16 -50.01 -40.23
C LEU A 94 -16.94 -49.93 -41.17
N SER A 95 -15.89 -49.27 -40.67
CA SER A 95 -14.51 -49.77 -40.80
C SER A 95 -13.76 -49.52 -39.49
N ALA A 96 -13.58 -50.58 -38.72
CA ALA A 96 -12.54 -50.72 -37.71
C ALA A 96 -11.42 -51.55 -38.34
N VAL A 97 -10.15 -51.12 -38.22
CA VAL A 97 -8.98 -52.03 -38.15
C VAL A 97 -7.88 -51.37 -37.30
N PRO A 98 -7.13 -52.14 -36.49
CA PRO A 98 -6.27 -51.69 -35.38
C PRO A 98 -4.74 -51.76 -35.68
N GLY A 99 -3.93 -51.16 -34.80
CA GLY A 99 -2.45 -51.29 -34.77
C GLY A 99 -1.84 -50.23 -33.82
N ILE A 100 -1.58 -50.51 -32.53
CA ILE A 100 -0.30 -50.99 -31.93
C ILE A 100 0.86 -50.03 -32.31
N ILE A 101 1.64 -49.37 -31.44
CA ILE A 101 2.49 -49.86 -30.33
C ILE A 101 2.80 -48.69 -29.34
N PRO A 102 2.91 -48.91 -28.01
CA PRO A 102 3.38 -47.92 -27.04
C PRO A 102 4.92 -47.95 -26.89
N VAL A 103 5.57 -46.80 -26.72
CA VAL A 103 6.97 -46.74 -26.25
C VAL A 103 7.13 -45.64 -25.19
N ALA A 104 7.83 -46.04 -24.13
CA ALA A 104 7.93 -45.46 -22.79
C ALA A 104 8.92 -44.26 -22.67
N PRO A 105 9.11 -43.67 -21.46
CA PRO A 105 9.62 -42.32 -21.27
C PRO A 105 11.15 -42.23 -21.18
N VAL A 106 11.71 -41.06 -21.52
CA VAL A 106 13.12 -40.72 -21.25
C VAL A 106 13.25 -39.23 -20.88
N GLN A 107 13.66 -38.99 -19.64
CA GLN A 107 14.32 -37.78 -19.11
C GLN A 107 15.56 -38.31 -18.34
N PRO A 108 16.58 -37.51 -17.98
CA PRO A 108 16.88 -36.09 -18.18
C PRO A 108 18.21 -35.91 -18.98
N GLU A 109 18.78 -34.72 -19.23
CA GLU A 109 19.95 -34.23 -18.48
C GLU A 109 20.56 -32.94 -19.14
N ILE A 110 20.65 -31.84 -18.36
CA ILE A 110 21.70 -30.78 -18.22
C ILE A 110 22.12 -30.00 -19.51
N ALA A 111 22.19 -28.66 -19.60
CA ALA A 111 22.81 -27.68 -18.71
C ALA A 111 22.40 -26.24 -19.11
N SER A 112 22.10 -25.39 -18.14
CA SER A 112 22.41 -23.96 -18.20
C SER A 112 22.59 -23.48 -16.77
N SER A 113 23.83 -23.59 -16.30
CA SER A 113 24.38 -22.79 -15.21
C SER A 113 24.45 -21.32 -15.69
N GLY A 114 24.11 -20.29 -14.93
CA GLY A 114 23.62 -20.21 -13.56
C GLY A 114 23.13 -18.78 -13.30
N THR A 115 22.39 -18.60 -12.22
CA THR A 115 22.31 -17.33 -11.51
C THR A 115 22.22 -17.68 -10.04
N GLU A 116 23.32 -17.40 -9.37
CA GLU A 116 23.40 -17.28 -7.93
C GLU A 116 22.42 -16.20 -7.47
N SER A 117 21.49 -16.55 -6.61
CA SER A 117 21.25 -15.89 -5.32
C SER A 117 19.91 -16.36 -4.77
N ASP A 118 20.03 -17.48 -4.08
CA ASP A 118 19.57 -17.69 -2.72
C ASP A 118 18.40 -16.86 -2.15
N THR A 119 17.49 -17.63 -1.55
CA THR A 119 16.47 -17.25 -0.55
C THR A 119 15.21 -16.54 -1.07
N THR A 120 14.26 -17.35 -1.56
CA THR A 120 12.82 -17.14 -1.31
C THR A 120 12.33 -18.26 -0.42
N ALA A 121 12.02 -17.92 0.83
CA ALA A 121 11.16 -18.71 1.70
C ALA A 121 10.44 -17.77 2.69
N ALA A 122 9.35 -17.16 2.24
CA ALA A 122 8.28 -16.73 3.13
C ALA A 122 7.00 -16.52 2.32
N ALA A 123 6.06 -17.45 2.51
CA ALA A 123 4.67 -17.24 2.17
C ALA A 123 4.10 -16.06 2.99
N GLY A 124 3.42 -15.15 2.31
CA GLY A 124 2.71 -14.05 2.93
C GLY A 124 2.46 -12.96 1.90
N ASN A 125 1.21 -12.82 1.47
CA ASN A 125 0.61 -11.58 0.99
C ASN A 125 1.57 -10.37 1.04
N ALA A 126 2.30 -10.14 -0.06
CA ALA A 126 3.21 -9.03 -0.19
C ALA A 126 2.40 -7.73 -0.26
N GLU A 127 2.06 -7.20 0.91
CA GLU A 127 1.96 -5.77 1.14
C GLU A 127 3.38 -5.23 0.92
N ALA A 128 3.73 -5.12 -0.37
CA ALA A 128 5.08 -4.80 -0.80
C ALA A 128 5.39 -3.39 -0.30
N THR A 129 6.36 -3.31 0.61
CA THR A 129 7.09 -2.08 0.92
C THR A 129 7.52 -1.45 -0.39
N ILE A 130 6.77 -0.43 -0.78
CA ILE A 130 7.10 0.69 -1.67
C ILE A 130 8.21 0.37 -2.69
N ALA A 131 7.81 -0.15 -3.85
CA ALA A 131 8.66 -0.24 -5.04
C ALA A 131 8.10 0.71 -6.12
N TYR A 132 8.51 1.98 -6.10
CA TYR A 132 8.14 2.96 -7.12
C TYR A 132 9.17 2.94 -8.27
N GLU A 133 8.69 2.93 -9.51
CA GLU A 133 9.56 3.20 -10.68
C GLU A 133 9.74 4.69 -10.88
N THR A 134 8.68 5.48 -10.67
CA THR A 134 8.73 6.94 -10.81
C THR A 134 7.72 7.58 -9.87
N ALA A 135 8.23 8.29 -8.86
CA ALA A 135 7.43 9.02 -7.87
C ALA A 135 7.65 10.53 -8.03
N THR A 136 6.95 11.15 -9.01
CA THR A 136 7.00 12.61 -9.19
C THR A 136 6.09 13.28 -8.16
N PRO A 137 6.55 14.30 -7.41
CA PRO A 137 5.71 15.01 -6.46
C PRO A 137 4.46 15.59 -7.15
N PRO A 138 3.28 15.54 -6.50
CA PRO A 138 2.06 16.11 -7.06
C PRO A 138 2.13 17.62 -7.20
N ALA A 139 1.52 18.13 -8.26
CA ALA A 139 1.29 19.57 -8.38
C ALA A 139 0.38 20.04 -7.24
N TYR A 140 0.84 21.09 -6.54
CA TYR A 140 0.11 21.64 -5.41
C TYR A 140 -1.11 22.45 -5.92
N PRO A 141 -2.35 22.14 -5.48
CA PRO A 141 -3.53 22.87 -5.93
C PRO A 141 -3.49 24.34 -5.52
N LEU A 142 -3.66 25.28 -6.45
CA LEU A 142 -3.62 26.72 -6.17
C LEU A 142 -4.57 27.14 -5.05
N GLN A 143 -5.75 26.51 -4.96
CA GLN A 143 -6.73 26.77 -3.91
C GLN A 143 -6.22 26.37 -2.52
N ALA A 144 -5.63 25.16 -2.40
CA ALA A 144 -5.03 24.70 -1.16
C ALA A 144 -3.80 25.53 -0.78
N LEU A 145 -3.04 25.98 -1.78
CA LEU A 145 -1.83 26.80 -1.60
C LEU A 145 -2.19 28.18 -1.04
N ARG A 146 -3.22 28.83 -1.60
CA ARG A 146 -3.77 30.09 -1.07
C ARG A 146 -4.38 29.94 0.32
N ALA A 147 -4.98 28.79 0.61
CA ALA A 147 -5.58 28.49 1.90
C ALA A 147 -4.55 28.00 2.95
N GLY A 148 -3.28 27.80 2.57
CA GLY A 148 -2.23 27.35 3.48
C GLY A 148 -2.40 25.89 3.96
N VAL A 149 -3.10 25.04 3.20
CA VAL A 149 -3.53 23.71 3.65
C VAL A 149 -2.51 22.65 3.29
N GLN A 150 -1.83 22.09 4.29
CA GLN A 150 -0.80 21.04 4.15
C GLN A 150 -1.25 19.71 4.77
N GLY A 151 -0.61 18.61 4.40
CA GLY A 151 -0.91 17.28 4.96
C GLY A 151 -0.37 16.13 4.13
N THR A 152 -0.54 14.91 4.64
CA THR A 152 -0.15 13.67 3.94
C THR A 152 -1.39 12.84 3.63
N VAL A 153 -1.53 12.42 2.38
CA VAL A 153 -2.60 11.51 1.91
C VAL A 153 -2.01 10.11 1.78
N LEU A 154 -2.63 9.11 2.39
CA LEU A 154 -2.28 7.70 2.16
C LEU A 154 -3.22 7.13 1.12
N LEU A 155 -2.68 6.76 -0.03
CA LEU A 155 -3.42 6.17 -1.14
C LEU A 155 -3.13 4.68 -1.24
N LYS A 156 -4.18 3.90 -1.48
CA LYS A 156 -4.08 2.49 -1.86
C LYS A 156 -4.29 2.37 -3.36
N VAL A 157 -3.26 1.94 -4.07
CA VAL A 157 -3.19 1.92 -5.54
C VAL A 157 -3.16 0.49 -6.03
N LEU A 158 -4.08 0.12 -6.91
CA LEU A 158 -4.04 -1.14 -7.63
C LEU A 158 -3.11 -0.98 -8.83
N VAL A 159 -1.96 -1.63 -8.77
CA VAL A 159 -0.96 -1.64 -9.83
C VAL A 159 -1.27 -2.79 -10.79
N GLY A 160 -1.28 -2.48 -12.08
CA GLY A 160 -1.43 -3.45 -13.16
C GLY A 160 -0.17 -4.28 -13.37
N ALA A 161 -0.28 -5.39 -14.10
CA ALA A 161 0.88 -6.18 -14.53
C ALA A 161 1.84 -5.39 -15.45
N ASP A 162 1.38 -4.28 -16.01
CA ASP A 162 2.13 -3.32 -16.83
C ASP A 162 2.75 -2.16 -16.01
N GLY A 163 2.64 -2.20 -14.68
CA GLY A 163 3.17 -1.16 -13.79
C GLY A 163 2.35 0.13 -13.75
N LYS A 164 1.18 0.17 -14.41
CA LYS A 164 0.30 1.35 -14.40
C LYS A 164 -0.72 1.29 -13.27
N PRO A 165 -1.11 2.43 -12.69
CA PRO A 165 -2.19 2.49 -11.73
C PRO A 165 -3.53 2.23 -12.44
N VAL A 166 -4.22 1.16 -12.04
CA VAL A 166 -5.54 0.78 -12.55
C VAL A 166 -6.64 1.43 -11.71
N GLN A 167 -6.46 1.46 -10.39
CA GLN A 167 -7.43 2.01 -9.46
C GLN A 167 -6.71 2.68 -8.30
N VAL A 168 -7.25 3.79 -7.80
CA VAL A 168 -6.72 4.49 -6.63
C VAL A 168 -7.84 4.76 -5.64
N VAL A 169 -7.64 4.32 -4.41
CA VAL A 169 -8.54 4.51 -3.27
C VAL A 169 -7.81 5.31 -2.20
N ILE A 170 -8.53 6.19 -1.52
CA ILE A 170 -7.97 6.93 -0.38
C ILE A 170 -8.11 6.04 0.85
N GLU A 171 -6.98 5.62 1.42
CA GLU A 171 -6.93 4.85 2.66
C GLU A 171 -6.97 5.79 3.86
N HIS A 172 -6.20 6.88 3.79
CA HIS A 172 -6.21 7.95 4.79
C HIS A 172 -6.15 9.31 4.10
N GLY A 173 -7.13 10.17 4.40
CA GLY A 173 -7.16 11.54 3.88
C GLY A 173 -6.20 12.46 4.62
N SER A 174 -5.80 13.56 3.96
CA SER A 174 -4.97 14.63 4.55
C SER A 174 -5.73 15.57 5.49
N GLY A 175 -7.04 15.40 5.62
CA GLY A 175 -7.94 16.37 6.26
C GLY A 175 -8.49 17.43 5.30
N SER A 176 -8.10 17.40 4.02
CA SER A 176 -8.61 18.32 2.98
C SER A 176 -8.95 17.59 1.69
N ARG A 177 -10.22 17.68 1.27
CA ARG A 177 -10.68 17.08 0.00
C ARG A 177 -9.90 17.59 -1.21
N LEU A 178 -9.44 18.84 -1.19
CA LEU A 178 -8.67 19.44 -2.29
C LEU A 178 -7.32 18.73 -2.47
N LEU A 179 -6.64 18.40 -1.38
CA LEU A 179 -5.37 17.68 -1.42
C LEU A 179 -5.58 16.22 -1.80
N ASP A 180 -6.62 15.58 -1.24
CA ASP A 180 -6.94 14.18 -1.50
C ASP A 180 -7.27 13.94 -2.98
N ASP A 181 -8.10 14.79 -3.58
CA ASP A 181 -8.46 14.71 -4.99
C ASP A 181 -7.27 15.00 -5.91
N ALA A 182 -6.41 15.95 -5.52
CA ALA A 182 -5.19 16.27 -6.28
C ALA A 182 -4.19 15.11 -6.24
N ALA A 183 -3.98 14.50 -5.07
CA ALA A 183 -3.15 13.33 -4.91
C ALA A 183 -3.63 12.18 -5.79
N ARG A 184 -4.93 11.85 -5.71
CA ARG A 184 -5.54 10.78 -6.51
C ARG A 184 -5.34 11.00 -8.02
N LYS A 185 -5.65 12.21 -8.51
CA LYS A 185 -5.51 12.56 -9.93
C LYS A 185 -4.06 12.47 -10.40
N HIS A 186 -3.13 12.98 -9.60
CA HIS A 186 -1.72 13.00 -9.96
C HIS A 186 -1.12 11.60 -10.02
N VAL A 187 -1.43 10.75 -9.04
CA VAL A 187 -0.98 9.36 -9.04
C VAL A 187 -1.51 8.60 -10.26
N LEU A 188 -2.79 8.74 -10.59
CA LEU A 188 -3.38 8.11 -11.78
C LEU A 188 -2.70 8.56 -13.08
N ALA A 189 -2.39 9.84 -13.20
CA ALA A 189 -1.83 10.40 -14.45
C ALA A 189 -0.34 10.07 -14.62
N SER A 190 0.46 10.34 -13.59
CA SER A 190 1.91 10.53 -13.75
C SER A 190 2.76 9.44 -13.11
N TRP A 191 2.22 8.62 -12.21
CA TRP A 191 3.04 7.65 -11.47
C TRP A 191 3.14 6.30 -12.17
N ARG A 192 4.32 5.69 -12.07
CA ARG A 192 4.59 4.33 -12.54
C ARG A 192 5.16 3.52 -11.39
N PHE A 193 4.75 2.26 -11.33
CA PHE A 193 5.00 1.37 -10.21
C PHE A 193 5.64 0.09 -10.73
N HIS A 194 6.50 -0.54 -9.92
CA HIS A 194 6.93 -1.88 -10.23
C HIS A 194 5.75 -2.85 -10.04
N PRO A 195 5.40 -3.67 -11.06
CA PRO A 195 4.36 -4.68 -10.89
C PRO A 195 4.84 -5.72 -9.88
N ALA A 196 3.93 -6.22 -9.05
CA ALA A 196 4.24 -7.38 -8.23
C ALA A 196 4.43 -8.60 -9.13
N THR A 197 5.38 -9.45 -8.81
CA THR A 197 5.60 -10.70 -9.54
C THR A 197 5.22 -11.89 -8.67
N ARG A 198 4.59 -12.89 -9.28
CA ARG A 198 4.30 -14.18 -8.67
C ARG A 198 4.71 -15.26 -9.66
N ASP A 199 5.57 -16.18 -9.22
CA ASP A 199 6.09 -17.26 -10.06
C ASP A 199 6.74 -16.74 -11.37
N GLY A 200 7.44 -15.60 -11.29
CA GLY A 200 8.07 -14.94 -12.44
C GLY A 200 7.11 -14.16 -13.36
N HIS A 201 5.80 -14.16 -13.08
CA HIS A 201 4.79 -13.46 -13.87
C HIS A 201 4.33 -12.19 -13.17
N ALA A 202 4.25 -11.09 -13.91
CA ALA A 202 3.69 -9.84 -13.40
C ALA A 202 2.18 -9.98 -13.14
N ILE A 203 1.75 -9.64 -11.92
CA ILE A 203 0.37 -9.72 -11.46
C ILE A 203 -0.12 -8.36 -10.97
N ARG A 204 -1.45 -8.23 -10.88
CA ARG A 204 -2.06 -7.04 -10.27
C ARG A 204 -1.94 -7.13 -8.75
N ALA A 205 -1.50 -6.06 -8.11
CA ALA A 205 -1.35 -6.00 -6.67
C ALA A 205 -1.66 -4.61 -6.11
N TRP A 206 -2.01 -4.55 -4.83
CA TRP A 206 -2.23 -3.31 -4.12
C TRP A 206 -0.91 -2.80 -3.53
N ALA A 207 -0.68 -1.49 -3.64
CA ALA A 207 0.43 -0.78 -3.03
C ALA A 207 -0.07 0.40 -2.20
N LEU A 208 0.59 0.67 -1.07
CA LEU A 208 0.30 1.84 -0.22
C LEU A 208 1.29 2.96 -0.52
N VAL A 209 0.76 4.16 -0.71
CA VAL A 209 1.49 5.32 -1.22
C VAL A 209 1.21 6.55 -0.36
N PRO A 210 2.17 7.01 0.46
CA PRO A 210 2.07 8.29 1.14
C PRO A 210 2.42 9.43 0.17
N VAL A 211 1.52 10.40 0.04
CA VAL A 211 1.69 11.60 -0.76
C VAL A 211 1.70 12.82 0.17
N GLN A 212 2.85 13.47 0.32
CA GLN A 212 3.01 14.61 1.22
C GLN A 212 2.87 15.94 0.47
N PHE A 213 2.07 16.85 1.03
CA PHE A 213 1.96 18.24 0.63
C PHE A 213 2.51 19.13 1.74
N ALA A 214 3.68 19.71 1.51
CA ALA A 214 4.32 20.65 2.44
C ALA A 214 4.41 22.04 1.80
N LEU A 215 4.22 23.09 2.61
CA LEU A 215 4.45 24.47 2.21
C LEU A 215 5.81 24.90 2.77
N ASN A 216 6.74 25.24 1.90
CA ASN A 216 8.00 25.83 2.32
C ASN A 216 7.75 27.31 2.64
N ARG A 217 7.73 27.68 3.93
CA ARG A 217 7.79 29.10 4.33
C ARG A 217 9.26 29.51 4.28
N GLY A 218 9.59 30.34 3.28
CA GLY A 218 10.89 31.02 3.20
C GLY A 218 11.04 32.10 4.26
#